data_AF-A0A831KP94-F1
#
_entry.id   AF-A0A831KP94-F1
#
_cell.length_a   1.000
_cell.length_b   1.000
_cell.length_c   1.000
_cell.angle_alpha   90.00
_cell.angle_beta   90.00
_cell.angle_gamma   90.00
#
_symmetry.space_group_name_H-M   'P 1'
#
loop_
_entity.id
_entity.type
_entity.pdbx_description
1 polymer ?
#
loop_
_entity_poly.entity_id
_entity_poly.type
_entity_poly.pdbx_seq_one_letter_code
_entity_poly.pdbx_strand_id
1 'polypeptide(L)'
;MPKLKRLLVSACFETAQRRRHCSRNQEHVICQGDKCLVIKENMSKNNYCMECAALILQKAKDELDGLSHELRAAETSAPEGS
;
A
#
# COMPACT_ATOMS: atom_id res chain seq x y z
N MET A 1 -1.99 22.94 14.88
CA MET A 1 -2.04 22.53 13.46
C MET A 1 -2.41 21.06 13.40
N PRO A 2 -3.44 20.67 12.63
CA PRO A 2 -3.77 19.26 12.44
C PRO A 2 -2.63 18.56 11.70
N LYS A 3 -2.32 17.31 12.09
CA LYS A 3 -1.27 16.52 11.44
C LYS A 3 -1.75 16.09 10.05
N LEU A 4 -0.86 16.15 9.07
CA LEU A 4 -1.14 15.59 7.74
C LEU A 4 -1.47 14.10 7.87
N LYS A 5 -2.62 13.71 7.30
CA LYS A 5 -3.09 12.32 7.34
C LYS A 5 -2.26 11.48 6.37
N ARG A 6 -1.92 10.25 6.77
CA ARG A 6 -1.30 9.27 5.88
C ARG A 6 -2.39 8.46 5.17
N LEU A 7 -2.19 8.22 3.88
CA LEU A 7 -3.03 7.33 3.07
C LEU A 7 -2.76 5.86 3.40
N LEU A 8 -1.49 5.46 3.42
CA LEU A 8 -1.11 4.09 3.77
C LEU A 8 -0.99 3.90 5.28
N VAL A 9 -1.71 2.93 5.81
CA VAL A 9 -1.49 2.38 7.15
C VAL A 9 -0.14 1.64 7.16
N SER A 10 0.54 1.60 8.31
CA SER A 10 1.94 1.15 8.48
C SER A 10 2.31 -0.06 7.60
N ALA A 11 2.92 0.22 6.45
CA ALA A 11 3.38 -0.74 5.46
C ALA A 11 4.91 -0.68 5.37
N CYS A 12 5.58 -1.82 5.51
CA CYS A 12 7.04 -1.90 5.45
C CYS A 12 7.51 -3.26 4.92
N PHE A 13 8.70 -3.30 4.34
CA PHE A 13 9.38 -4.57 4.06
C PHE A 13 10.18 -5.00 5.28
N GLU A 14 10.07 -6.28 5.65
CA GLU A 14 10.89 -6.89 6.69
C GLU A 14 11.40 -8.26 6.23
N THR A 15 12.48 -8.72 6.87
CA THR A 15 12.96 -10.10 6.72
C THR A 15 12.14 -11.01 7.63
N ALA A 16 11.57 -12.07 7.06
CA ALA A 16 10.76 -13.05 7.77
C ALA A 16 11.62 -13.84 8.77
N GLN A 17 11.34 -13.65 10.05
CA GLN A 17 12.03 -14.36 11.14
C GLN A 17 11.60 -15.82 11.31
N ARG A 18 10.48 -16.21 10.68
CA ARG A 18 9.93 -17.56 10.69
C ARG A 18 9.11 -17.76 9.42
N ARG A 19 8.82 -19.02 9.07
CA ARG A 19 7.92 -19.36 7.96
C ARG A 19 6.53 -18.73 8.17
N ARG A 20 5.96 -18.14 7.11
CA ARG A 20 4.62 -17.53 7.09
C ARG A 20 3.91 -17.89 5.78
N HIS A 21 2.60 -17.72 5.77
CA HIS A 21 1.83 -17.74 4.53
C HIS A 21 1.60 -16.31 4.04
N CYS A 22 1.56 -16.15 2.72
CA CYS A 22 1.12 -14.91 2.11
C CYS A 22 -0.39 -14.72 2.38
N SER A 23 -0.79 -13.53 2.84
CA SER A 23 -2.17 -13.18 3.13
C SER A 23 -3.04 -13.08 1.86
N ARG A 24 -2.45 -12.95 0.67
CA ARG A 24 -3.17 -12.90 -0.62
C ARG A 24 -3.43 -14.28 -1.22
N ASN A 25 -2.44 -15.18 -1.16
CA ASN A 25 -2.56 -16.55 -1.65
C ASN A 25 -1.93 -17.51 -0.64
N GLN A 26 -2.73 -18.41 -0.06
CA GLN A 26 -2.25 -19.36 0.96
C GLN A 26 -1.27 -20.40 0.42
N GLU A 27 -1.29 -20.66 -0.90
CA GLU A 27 -0.30 -21.52 -1.57
C GLU A 27 1.10 -20.87 -1.57
N HIS A 28 1.18 -19.55 -1.51
CA HIS A 28 2.45 -18.84 -1.47
C HIS A 28 3.02 -18.88 -0.05
N VAL A 29 4.23 -19.39 0.06
CA VAL A 29 4.98 -19.50 1.31
C VAL A 29 6.05 -18.40 1.35
N ILE A 30 6.22 -17.80 2.53
CA ILE A 30 7.34 -16.90 2.84
C ILE A 30 8.25 -17.67 3.80
N CYS A 31 9.44 -18.04 3.34
CA CYS A 31 10.41 -18.79 4.12
C CYS A 31 11.13 -17.88 5.11
N GLN A 32 11.75 -18.48 6.12
CA GLN A 32 12.62 -17.72 7.03
C GLN A 32 13.81 -17.16 6.24
N GLY A 33 14.12 -15.88 6.46
CA GLY A 33 15.16 -15.16 5.72
C GLY A 33 14.65 -14.42 4.48
N ASP A 34 13.43 -14.71 4.01
CA ASP A 34 12.85 -14.00 2.87
C ASP A 34 12.44 -12.58 3.23
N LYS A 35 12.57 -11.65 2.28
CA LYS A 35 11.90 -10.35 2.38
C LYS A 35 10.41 -10.51 2.12
N CYS A 36 9.59 -9.82 2.91
CA CYS A 36 8.15 -9.76 2.73
C CYS A 36 7.60 -8.37 3.04
N LEU A 37 6.52 -8.00 2.35
CA LEU A 37 5.77 -6.80 2.67
C LEU A 37 4.84 -7.10 3.84
N VAL A 38 4.93 -6.27 4.88
CA VAL A 38 4.03 -6.30 6.02
C VAL A 38 3.15 -5.07 5.95
N ILE A 39 1.84 -5.28 6.04
CA ILE A 39 0.86 -4.21 6.20
C ILE A 39 0.15 -4.42 7.54
N LYS A 40 0.23 -3.42 8.40
CA LYS A 40 -0.48 -3.38 9.69
C LYS A 40 -1.68 -2.47 9.55
N GLU A 41 -2.86 -3.07 9.68
CA GLU A 41 -4.13 -2.36 9.64
C GLU A 41 -4.92 -2.71 10.90
N ASN A 42 -5.24 -1.69 11.71
CA ASN A 42 -5.85 -1.86 13.02
C ASN A 42 -5.07 -2.87 13.88
N MET A 43 -5.71 -3.99 14.23
CA MET A 43 -5.15 -5.08 15.02
C MET A 43 -4.59 -6.23 14.17
N SER A 44 -4.70 -6.14 12.85
CA SER A 44 -4.29 -7.19 11.91
C SER A 44 -2.91 -6.91 11.32
N LYS A 45 -2.07 -7.95 11.28
CA LYS A 45 -0.78 -7.94 10.57
C LYS A 45 -0.85 -8.89 9.38
N ASN A 46 -0.88 -8.34 8.18
CA ASN A 46 -0.86 -9.10 6.94
C ASN A 46 0.57 -9.19 6.40
N ASN A 47 0.94 -10.35 5.85
CA ASN A 47 2.27 -10.60 5.29
C ASN A 47 2.12 -10.99 3.83
N TYR A 48 2.88 -10.39 2.93
CA TYR A 48 2.81 -10.66 1.49
C TYR A 48 4.20 -11.01 0.97
N CYS A 49 4.28 -12.09 0.19
CA CYS A 49 5.51 -12.43 -0.54
C CYS A 49 5.85 -11.32 -1.54
N MET A 50 7.08 -11.30 -2.05
CA MET A 50 7.55 -10.25 -2.96
C MET A 50 6.71 -10.12 -4.23
N GLU A 51 6.24 -11.24 -4.78
CA GLU A 51 5.36 -11.25 -5.96
C GLU A 51 4.02 -10.55 -5.68
N CYS A 52 3.35 -10.93 -4.60
CA CYS A 52 2.08 -10.30 -4.21
C CYS A 52 2.29 -8.84 -3.78
N ALA A 53 3.42 -8.53 -3.15
CA ALA A 53 3.77 -7.17 -2.76
C ALA A 53 3.89 -6.25 -3.99
N ALA A 54 4.52 -6.70 -5.07
CA ALA A 54 4.64 -5.91 -6.30
C ALA A 54 3.26 -5.53 -6.87
N LEU A 55 2.32 -6.48 -6.88
CA LEU A 55 0.95 -6.24 -7.36
C LEU A 55 0.19 -5.25 -6.46
N ILE A 56 0.37 -5.34 -5.14
CA ILE A 56 -0.24 -4.39 -4.19
C ILE A 56 0.31 -2.99 -4.41
N LEU A 57 1.62 -2.85 -4.58
CA LEU A 57 2.26 -1.54 -4.80
C LEU A 57 1.85 -0.94 -6.15
N GLN A 58 1.71 -1.75 -7.20
CA GLN A 58 1.23 -1.27 -8.49
C GLN A 58 -0.20 -0.74 -8.37
N LYS A 59 -1.11 -1.51 -7.75
CA LYS A 59 -2.49 -1.07 -7.53
C LYS A 59 -2.57 0.23 -6.73
N ALA A 60 -1.78 0.34 -5.65
CA ALA A 60 -1.74 1.55 -4.83
C ALA A 60 -1.22 2.77 -5.61
N LYS A 61 -0.26 2.56 -6.53
CA LYS A 61 0.22 3.61 -7.43
C LYS A 61 -0.90 4.06 -8.38
N ASP A 62 -1.58 3.12 -9.01
CA ASP A 62 -2.67 3.42 -9.96
C ASP A 62 -3.81 4.22 -9.27
N GLU A 63 -4.17 3.84 -8.04
CA GLU A 63 -5.15 4.56 -7.21
C GLU A 63 -4.67 5.98 -6.87
N LEU A 64 -3.40 6.16 -6.52
CA LEU A 64 -2.82 7.48 -6.22
C LEU A 64 -2.75 8.38 -7.45
N ASP A 65 -2.42 7.81 -8.61
CA ASP A 65 -2.38 8.54 -9.88
C ASP A 65 -3.80 9.02 -10.26
N GLY A 66 -4.83 8.22 -10.03
CA GLY A 66 -6.24 8.61 -10.18
C GLY A 66 -6.63 9.81 -9.31
N LEU A 67 -6.35 9.73 -8.00
CA LEU A 67 -6.61 10.85 -7.07
C LEU A 67 -5.84 12.12 -7.45
N SER A 68 -4.61 11.96 -7.93
CA SER A 68 -3.78 13.08 -8.38
C SER A 68 -4.34 13.73 -9.64
N HIS A 69 -4.94 12.95 -10.54
CA HIS A 69 -5.60 13.47 -11.74
C HIS A 69 -6.87 14.25 -11.38
N GLU A 70 -7.71 13.72 -10.48
CA GLU A 70 -8.90 14.41 -9.97
C GLU A 70 -8.54 15.75 -9.31
N LEU A 71 -7.47 15.77 -8.49
CA LEU A 71 -6.99 17.00 -7.85
C LEU A 71 -6.63 18.08 -8.88
N ARG A 72 -5.88 17.72 -9.93
CA ARG A 72 -5.49 18.66 -11.01
C ARG A 72 -6.69 19.13 -11.84
N ALA A 73 -7.64 18.23 -12.09
CA ALA A 73 -8.87 18.58 -12.80
C ALA A 73 -9.69 19.62 -12.02
N ALA A 74 -9.77 19.46 -10.69
CA ALA A 74 -10.45 20.42 -9.82
C ALA A 74 -9.77 21.81 -9.86
N GLU A 75 -8.44 21.88 -9.87
CA GLU A 75 -7.68 23.15 -9.96
C GLU A 75 -7.93 23.92 -11.27
N THR A 76 -8.23 23.21 -12.37
CA THR A 76 -8.47 23.81 -13.69
C THR A 76 -9.90 24.33 -13.86
N SER A 77 -10.82 23.90 -12.99
CA SER A 77 -12.25 24.22 -13.06
C SER A 77 -12.69 25.43 -12.22
N ALA A 78 -11.75 26.16 -11.59
CA ALA A 78 -12.08 27.40 -10.90
C ALA A 78 -12.42 28.50 -11.92
N PRO A 79 -13.67 29.01 -11.96
CA PRO A 79 -14.00 30.15 -12.81
C PRO A 79 -13.33 31.39 -12.22
N GLU A 80 -12.53 32.09 -13.03
CA GLU A 80 -12.14 33.47 -12.73
C GLU A 80 -13.42 34.28 -12.53
N GLY A 81 -13.49 34.99 -11.40
CA GLY A 81 -14.66 35.75 -11.00
C GLY A 81 -15.06 36.78 -12.06
N SER A 82 -16.36 36.80 -12.36
CA SER A 82 -17.05 37.89 -13.06
C SER A 82 -17.16 39.15 -12.19
#